data_AF-A0A1E7Q5P4-F1
#
_entry.id   AF-A0A1E7Q5P4-F1
#
_cell.length_a   1.000
_cell.length_b   1.000
_cell.length_c   1.000
_cell.angle_alpha   90.00
_cell.angle_beta   90.00
_cell.angle_gamma   90.00
#
_symmetry.space_group_name_H-M   'P 1'
#
loop_
_entity.id
_entity.type
_entity.pdbx_description
1 polymer ?
#
loop_
_entity_poly.entity_id
_entity_poly.type
_entity_poly.pdbx_seq_one_letter_code
_entity_poly.pdbx_strand_id
1 'polypeptide(L)'
;MKNALLIVSLAMASNSFADELAVAGQWLVDTQGVTLLDPQSSGLTLRHNELLHIGDNKADKTMRNVLLRIDPTTAQLKAAPIAITVAPSLQHSCFADLLHGDPDFEALTWDRIDDTTLITVTEDSRAYSLSAQCQAKYAHSYSTDYPSLLLKIIVDKALSQAQIVAVRPIQFPKSAKVGNFPNDGIEGLAFDNNRNLYLALEQNSANAPMIFSSPYGADFWQDESFIAVTDAGLHLPNIDNQDHPINALDFLPSDKPNHPGYLIAMARNDDQLWIIDLAKQAPAVVQNIGFYAATPATSQCPSYERMSQTAAEGIAVKGNQVFIVNDPWQRHYADNIQCPENAINFNRFSPLLFSLQINPQWFIPQKAVKELQNSHIN
;
A
#
# COMPACT_ATOMS: atom_id res chain seq x y z
N MET A 1 -14.70 -54.52 -16.34
CA MET A 1 -14.05 -53.51 -17.22
C MET A 1 -15.16 -52.58 -17.70
N LYS A 2 -15.23 -51.27 -17.49
CA LYS A 2 -14.36 -50.25 -16.89
C LYS A 2 -15.29 -49.23 -16.19
N ASN A 3 -14.92 -48.78 -14.99
CA ASN A 3 -15.50 -47.60 -14.36
C ASN A 3 -15.11 -46.36 -15.19
N ALA A 4 -16.09 -45.56 -15.61
CA ALA A 4 -15.84 -44.23 -16.15
C ALA A 4 -16.03 -43.22 -15.01
N LEU A 5 -14.92 -42.81 -14.41
CA LEU A 5 -14.85 -41.71 -13.47
C LEU A 5 -15.00 -40.41 -14.25
N LEU A 6 -16.12 -39.71 -14.07
CA LEU A 6 -16.34 -38.39 -14.65
C LEU A 6 -15.63 -37.36 -13.74
N ILE A 7 -14.41 -36.97 -14.12
CA ILE A 7 -13.73 -35.84 -13.49
C ILE A 7 -14.36 -34.58 -14.08
N VAL A 8 -15.21 -33.92 -13.31
CA VAL A 8 -15.68 -32.57 -13.61
C VAL A 8 -14.58 -31.61 -13.19
N SER A 9 -13.76 -31.19 -14.15
CA SER A 9 -12.84 -30.07 -13.94
C SER A 9 -13.66 -28.78 -13.90
N LEU A 10 -13.90 -28.23 -12.71
CA LEU A 10 -14.30 -26.83 -12.57
C LEU A 10 -13.08 -25.98 -12.97
N ALA A 11 -13.05 -25.53 -14.22
CA ALA A 11 -12.20 -24.42 -14.62
C ALA A 11 -12.75 -23.16 -13.96
N MET A 12 -12.18 -22.77 -12.81
CA MET A 12 -12.32 -21.42 -12.28
C MET A 12 -11.63 -20.49 -13.27
N ALA A 13 -12.41 -19.84 -14.14
CA ALA A 13 -11.89 -18.83 -15.05
C ALA A 13 -11.41 -17.63 -14.22
N SER A 14 -10.09 -17.42 -14.18
CA SER A 14 -9.54 -16.11 -13.83
C SER A 14 -10.04 -15.12 -14.88
N ASN A 15 -10.75 -14.12 -14.40
CA ASN A 15 -11.40 -13.10 -15.21
C ASN A 15 -10.43 -11.94 -15.43
N SER A 16 -9.41 -12.14 -16.25
CA SER A 16 -8.52 -11.07 -16.68
C SER A 16 -9.26 -10.14 -17.64
N PHE A 17 -9.51 -8.90 -17.20
CA PHE A 17 -9.87 -7.83 -18.12
C PHE A 17 -8.57 -7.27 -18.72
N ALA A 18 -8.53 -7.26 -20.06
CA ALA A 18 -7.82 -6.32 -20.91
C ALA A 18 -6.28 -6.42 -21.02
N ASP A 19 -5.82 -5.97 -22.19
CA ASP A 19 -4.43 -5.67 -22.53
C ASP A 19 -3.72 -4.85 -21.42
N GLU A 20 -2.39 -4.97 -21.35
CA GLU A 20 -1.55 -4.18 -20.45
C GLU A 20 -1.84 -2.68 -20.61
N LEU A 21 -2.14 -2.00 -19.49
CA LEU A 21 -2.34 -0.55 -19.48
C LEU A 21 -0.99 0.13 -19.27
N ALA A 22 -0.46 0.79 -20.31
CA ALA A 22 0.76 1.57 -20.20
C ALA A 22 0.53 2.87 -19.41
N VAL A 23 1.32 3.10 -18.37
CA VAL A 23 1.26 4.30 -17.51
C VAL A 23 2.64 4.93 -17.41
N ALA A 24 2.72 6.22 -17.75
CA ALA A 24 3.94 7.00 -17.61
C ALA A 24 4.01 7.69 -16.25
N GLY A 25 5.16 7.61 -15.60
CA GLY A 25 5.44 8.24 -14.32
C GLY A 25 6.10 9.61 -14.46
N GLN A 26 5.92 10.44 -13.44
CA GLN A 26 6.65 11.68 -13.24
C GLN A 26 7.62 11.49 -12.08
N TRP A 27 8.89 11.86 -12.24
CA TRP A 27 9.85 11.83 -11.14
C TRP A 27 9.37 12.72 -10.00
N LEU A 28 9.41 12.21 -8.76
CA LEU A 28 9.16 13.05 -7.60
C LEU A 28 10.33 14.02 -7.43
N VAL A 29 10.02 15.31 -7.29
CA VAL A 29 11.00 16.40 -7.18
C VAL A 29 10.74 17.27 -5.95
N ASP A 30 11.81 17.87 -5.42
CA ASP A 30 11.74 18.82 -4.32
C ASP A 30 11.13 20.18 -4.74
N THR A 31 11.05 21.10 -3.78
CA THR A 31 10.53 22.46 -4.02
C THR A 31 11.36 23.29 -5.02
N GLN A 32 12.55 22.82 -5.41
CA GLN A 32 13.45 23.44 -6.38
C GLN A 32 13.44 22.71 -7.74
N GLY A 33 12.69 21.60 -7.86
CA GLY A 33 12.60 20.80 -9.08
C GLY A 33 13.73 19.78 -9.24
N VAL A 34 14.50 19.51 -8.19
CA VAL A 34 15.53 18.45 -8.19
C VAL A 34 14.88 17.14 -7.73
N THR A 35 15.19 16.03 -8.41
CA THR A 35 14.64 14.72 -8.02
C THR A 35 15.03 14.34 -6.61
N LEU A 36 14.08 13.75 -5.87
CA LEU A 36 14.30 13.34 -4.48
C LEU A 36 15.42 12.30 -4.40
N LEU A 37 16.25 12.40 -3.37
CA LEU A 37 17.27 11.40 -3.05
C LEU A 37 16.64 10.37 -2.12
N ASP A 38 16.49 9.14 -2.62
CA ASP A 38 16.15 7.94 -1.87
C ASP A 38 15.18 8.15 -0.69
N PRO A 39 13.94 8.60 -0.96
CA PRO A 39 12.94 8.77 0.08
C PRO A 39 12.32 7.46 0.56
N GLN A 40 12.62 6.34 -0.13
CA GLN A 40 12.08 4.98 0.04
C GLN A 40 10.60 4.92 0.38
N SER A 41 9.77 4.74 -0.65
CA SER A 41 8.33 4.92 -0.51
C SER A 41 7.66 3.76 0.20
N SER A 42 7.20 3.97 1.43
CA SER A 42 6.49 2.92 2.18
C SER A 42 5.00 3.17 2.37
N GLY A 43 4.55 4.41 2.21
CA GLY A 43 3.12 4.73 2.30
C GLY A 43 2.73 5.96 1.51
N LEU A 44 1.52 5.93 0.95
CA LEU A 44 0.92 7.04 0.21
C LEU A 44 -0.55 7.17 0.57
N THR A 45 -1.03 8.38 0.85
CA THR A 45 -2.46 8.64 1.01
C THR A 45 -2.84 10.02 0.50
N LEU A 46 -4.09 10.18 0.02
CA LEU A 46 -4.59 11.48 -0.39
C LEU A 46 -5.29 12.18 0.78
N ARG A 47 -4.83 13.39 1.12
CA ARG A 47 -5.51 14.28 2.07
C ARG A 47 -5.49 15.73 1.59
N HIS A 48 -6.66 16.39 1.62
CA HIS A 48 -6.81 17.80 1.22
C HIS A 48 -6.24 18.16 -0.17
N ASN A 49 -6.46 17.29 -1.16
CA ASN A 49 -5.94 17.41 -2.53
C ASN A 49 -4.41 17.28 -2.68
N GLU A 50 -3.70 16.94 -1.61
CA GLU A 50 -2.27 16.65 -1.59
C GLU A 50 -2.08 15.16 -1.36
N LEU A 51 -1.01 14.60 -1.91
CA LEU A 51 -0.55 13.28 -1.54
C LEU A 51 0.40 13.42 -0.35
N LEU A 52 0.15 12.65 0.71
CA LEU A 52 1.06 12.49 1.82
C LEU A 52 1.81 11.19 1.63
N HIS A 53 3.12 11.27 1.73
CA HIS A 53 4.03 10.14 1.61
C HIS A 53 4.86 10.04 2.89
N ILE A 54 5.16 8.81 3.30
CA ILE A 54 6.05 8.51 4.43
C ILE A 54 7.22 7.66 3.91
N GLY A 55 8.43 7.97 4.40
CA GLY A 55 9.63 7.18 4.15
C GLY A 55 9.94 6.22 5.30
N ASP A 56 10.46 5.05 4.97
CA ASP A 56 10.81 3.99 5.92
C ASP A 56 12.22 4.15 6.55
N ASN A 57 12.75 3.06 7.14
CA ASN A 57 14.06 3.07 7.79
C ASN A 57 15.28 2.85 6.88
N LYS A 58 15.15 2.39 5.63
CA LYS A 58 16.31 2.25 4.72
C LYS A 58 16.51 3.47 3.83
N ALA A 59 15.58 4.43 3.82
CA ALA A 59 15.69 5.69 3.10
C ALA A 59 17.01 6.41 3.40
N ASP A 60 17.39 7.37 2.56
CA ASP A 60 18.45 8.32 2.91
C ASP A 60 18.12 8.95 4.28
N LYS A 61 19.14 9.18 5.11
CA LYS A 61 18.95 9.68 6.48
C LYS A 61 18.15 10.97 6.54
N THR A 62 18.18 11.79 5.49
CA THR A 62 17.42 13.04 5.42
C THR A 62 15.93 12.84 5.13
N MET A 63 15.54 11.63 4.71
CA MET A 63 14.18 11.24 4.33
C MET A 63 13.56 10.18 5.25
N ARG A 64 14.27 9.70 6.27
CA ARG A 64 13.71 8.81 7.30
C ARG A 64 12.82 9.59 8.25
N ASN A 65 11.73 8.97 8.71
CA ASN A 65 10.85 9.55 9.74
C ASN A 65 10.32 10.94 9.35
N VAL A 66 10.02 11.16 8.08
CA VAL A 66 9.41 12.41 7.61
C VAL A 66 8.12 12.13 6.84
N LEU A 67 7.23 13.13 6.84
CA LEU A 67 6.13 13.20 5.90
C LEU A 67 6.49 14.14 4.75
N LEU A 68 6.28 13.66 3.53
CA LEU A 68 6.39 14.43 2.31
C LEU A 68 5.00 14.85 1.84
N ARG A 69 4.88 16.11 1.40
CA ARG A 69 3.65 16.66 0.83
C ARG A 69 3.83 16.86 -0.66
N ILE A 70 3.15 16.07 -1.46
CA ILE A 70 3.32 16.02 -2.91
C ILE A 70 2.09 16.64 -3.59
N ASP A 71 2.31 17.51 -4.57
CA ASP A 71 1.26 17.90 -5.50
C ASP A 71 1.00 16.75 -6.49
N PRO A 72 -0.19 16.14 -6.50
CA PRO A 72 -0.47 15.01 -7.37
C PRO A 72 -0.41 15.33 -8.87
N THR A 73 -0.47 16.61 -9.24
CA THR A 73 -0.48 17.04 -10.66
C THR A 73 0.92 17.16 -11.22
N THR A 74 1.86 17.65 -10.41
CA THR A 74 3.22 18.01 -10.85
C THR A 74 4.30 17.10 -10.27
N ALA A 75 3.94 16.16 -9.39
CA ALA A 75 4.88 15.29 -8.68
C ALA A 75 5.92 16.08 -7.85
N GLN A 76 5.63 17.34 -7.51
CA GLN A 76 6.54 18.22 -6.79
C GLN A 76 6.17 18.32 -5.31
N LEU A 77 7.19 18.37 -4.44
CA LEU A 77 6.99 18.69 -3.03
C LEU A 77 6.43 20.10 -2.87
N LYS A 78 5.36 20.23 -2.09
CA LYS A 78 4.70 21.52 -1.80
C LYS A 78 5.39 22.31 -0.70
N ALA A 79 6.18 21.63 0.12
CA ALA A 79 6.90 22.20 1.26
C ALA A 79 8.10 21.31 1.60
N ALA A 80 8.95 21.78 2.52
CA ALA A 80 9.99 20.95 3.10
C ALA A 80 9.40 19.72 3.82
N PRO A 81 10.13 18.60 3.89
CA PRO A 81 9.74 17.43 4.67
C PRO A 81 9.40 17.78 6.13
N ILE A 82 8.38 17.13 6.68
CA ILE A 82 7.93 17.34 8.06
C ILE A 82 8.48 16.21 8.92
N ALA A 83 9.34 16.52 9.89
CA ALA A 83 9.83 15.51 10.82
C ALA A 83 8.69 14.93 11.67
N ILE A 84 8.64 13.61 11.76
CA ILE A 84 7.75 12.87 12.66
C ILE A 84 8.46 12.75 14.00
N THR A 85 7.86 13.32 15.04
CA THR A 85 8.39 13.24 16.41
C THR A 85 7.63 12.22 17.24
N VAL A 86 8.16 11.82 18.40
CA VAL A 86 7.48 10.92 19.33
C VAL A 86 7.04 11.70 20.56
N ALA A 87 5.77 11.53 20.96
CA ALA A 87 5.25 12.17 22.16
C ALA A 87 5.97 11.66 23.43
N PRO A 88 6.27 12.53 24.42
CA PRO A 88 6.92 12.12 25.66
C PRO A 88 6.18 11.01 26.43
N SER A 89 4.86 10.92 26.29
CA SER A 89 4.04 9.88 26.90
C SER A 89 4.41 8.45 26.46
N LEU A 90 5.07 8.29 25.31
CA LEU A 90 5.45 6.98 24.77
C LEU A 90 6.83 6.50 25.22
N GLN A 91 7.60 7.33 25.94
CA GLN A 91 8.95 7.01 26.42
C GLN A 91 9.01 5.83 27.40
N HIS A 92 7.89 5.50 28.04
CA HIS A 92 7.78 4.40 28.99
C HIS A 92 6.96 3.22 28.44
N SER A 93 6.59 3.28 27.15
CA SER A 93 5.88 2.18 26.51
C SER A 93 6.81 0.99 26.27
N CYS A 94 6.24 -0.18 26.03
CA CYS A 94 6.98 -1.37 25.61
C CYS A 94 7.74 -1.20 24.29
N PHE A 95 7.41 -0.16 23.50
CA PHE A 95 7.90 0.06 22.15
C PHE A 95 8.79 1.30 22.05
N ALA A 96 9.16 1.91 23.18
CA ALA A 96 9.90 3.17 23.21
C ALA A 96 11.19 3.13 22.38
N ASP A 97 11.97 2.05 22.50
CA ASP A 97 13.25 1.91 21.77
C ASP A 97 13.06 1.90 20.26
N LEU A 98 12.02 1.22 19.76
CA LEU A 98 11.67 1.21 18.33
C LEU A 98 11.24 2.60 17.89
N LEU A 99 10.28 3.20 18.59
CA LEU A 99 9.70 4.49 18.20
C LEU A 99 10.73 5.62 18.19
N HIS A 100 11.72 5.59 19.07
CA HIS A 100 12.80 6.58 19.12
C HIS A 100 13.98 6.28 18.18
N GLY A 101 14.01 5.11 17.54
CA GLY A 101 15.00 4.76 16.53
C GLY A 101 14.56 5.13 15.12
N ASP A 102 14.80 4.20 14.19
CA ASP A 102 14.29 4.24 12.82
C ASP A 102 13.29 3.08 12.65
N PRO A 103 11.99 3.26 12.98
CA PRO A 103 10.98 2.27 12.67
C PRO A 103 10.91 1.99 11.17
N ASP A 104 10.75 0.72 10.78
CA ASP A 104 10.23 0.42 9.44
C ASP A 104 8.76 0.81 9.44
N PHE A 105 8.45 1.99 8.89
CA PHE A 105 7.08 2.38 8.64
C PHE A 105 6.64 1.77 7.33
N GLU A 106 5.51 1.11 7.36
CA GLU A 106 4.79 0.66 6.19
C GLU A 106 3.40 1.27 6.17
N ALA A 107 2.89 1.47 4.95
CA ALA A 107 1.61 2.06 4.66
C ALA A 107 1.36 3.45 5.26
N LEU A 108 0.40 4.16 4.66
CA LEU A 108 -0.13 5.38 5.25
C LEU A 108 -1.59 5.54 4.90
N THR A 109 -2.42 5.88 5.88
CA THR A 109 -3.78 6.34 5.65
C THR A 109 -4.13 7.46 6.62
N TRP A 110 -5.29 8.08 6.46
CA TRP A 110 -5.79 9.10 7.38
C TRP A 110 -7.13 8.69 7.98
N ASP A 111 -7.38 9.13 9.20
CA ASP A 111 -8.64 8.88 9.89
C ASP A 111 -9.75 9.74 9.28
N ARG A 112 -10.74 9.09 8.65
CA ARG A 112 -11.86 9.78 7.98
C ARG A 112 -12.84 10.46 8.94
N ILE A 113 -12.67 10.29 10.25
CA ILE A 113 -13.49 10.89 11.31
C ILE A 113 -12.74 12.07 11.93
N ASP A 114 -11.46 11.89 12.20
CA ASP A 114 -10.55 12.92 12.72
C ASP A 114 -9.50 13.29 11.68
N ASP A 115 -9.79 14.34 10.93
CA ASP A 115 -8.91 14.88 9.91
C ASP A 115 -7.52 15.33 10.46
N THR A 116 -7.28 15.37 11.78
CA THR A 116 -5.93 15.62 12.33
C THR A 116 -5.12 14.36 12.59
N THR A 117 -5.63 13.18 12.25
CA THR A 117 -4.99 11.90 12.51
C THR A 117 -4.56 11.19 11.23
N LEU A 118 -3.30 10.78 11.17
CA LEU A 118 -2.76 9.79 10.24
C LEU A 118 -2.52 8.46 10.97
N ILE A 119 -2.57 7.38 10.22
CA ILE A 119 -2.35 6.01 10.70
C ILE A 119 -1.33 5.35 9.79
N THR A 120 -0.28 4.79 10.40
CA THR A 120 0.74 3.97 9.73
C THR A 120 0.96 2.70 10.53
N VAL A 121 1.66 1.73 9.96
CA VAL A 121 2.00 0.46 10.62
C VAL A 121 3.52 0.26 10.60
N THR A 122 4.02 -0.62 11.47
CA THR A 122 5.42 -1.07 11.43
C THR A 122 5.55 -2.53 11.05
N GLU A 123 6.65 -2.87 10.40
CA GLU A 123 6.88 -4.21 9.86
C GLU A 123 8.14 -4.86 10.47
N ASP A 124 9.33 -4.66 9.92
CA ASP A 124 10.57 -5.26 10.42
C ASP A 124 11.18 -4.53 11.64
N SER A 125 10.91 -5.08 12.82
CA SER A 125 11.45 -4.57 14.10
C SER A 125 12.58 -5.43 14.69
N ARG A 126 13.24 -6.29 13.90
CA ARG A 126 14.25 -7.25 14.42
C ARG A 126 15.50 -6.60 15.02
N ALA A 127 15.76 -5.33 14.71
CA ALA A 127 16.84 -4.57 15.32
C ALA A 127 16.57 -4.21 16.80
N TYR A 128 15.33 -4.40 17.27
CA TYR A 128 14.87 -4.03 18.60
C TYR A 128 14.46 -5.29 19.39
N SER A 129 14.36 -5.15 20.70
CA SER A 129 13.96 -6.26 21.58
C SER A 129 13.00 -5.75 22.65
N LEU A 130 11.94 -6.51 22.89
CA LEU A 130 11.04 -6.24 24.00
C LEU A 130 11.68 -6.68 25.32
N SER A 131 11.37 -5.97 26.40
CA SER A 131 11.65 -6.49 27.75
C SER A 131 10.87 -7.79 27.98
N ALA A 132 11.34 -8.64 28.90
CA ALA A 132 10.65 -9.91 29.22
C ALA A 132 9.17 -9.70 29.63
N GLN A 133 8.88 -8.61 30.34
CA GLN A 133 7.50 -8.26 30.71
C GLN A 133 6.66 -7.90 29.48
N CYS A 134 7.21 -7.11 28.56
CA CYS A 134 6.53 -6.72 27.33
C CYS A 134 6.33 -7.91 26.38
N GLN A 135 7.34 -8.78 26.26
CA GLN A 135 7.23 -10.01 25.49
C GLN A 135 6.12 -10.91 26.05
N ALA A 136 6.04 -11.07 27.37
CA ALA A 136 4.94 -11.82 28.00
C ALA A 136 3.57 -11.15 27.77
N LYS A 137 3.49 -9.81 27.85
CA LYS A 137 2.27 -9.03 27.60
C LYS A 137 1.74 -9.25 26.18
N TYR A 138 2.63 -9.35 25.20
CA TYR A 138 2.27 -9.41 23.78
C TYR A 138 2.59 -10.74 23.08
N ALA A 139 2.82 -11.82 23.84
CA ALA A 139 3.14 -13.16 23.31
C ALA A 139 2.04 -13.77 22.42
N HIS A 140 0.84 -13.19 22.39
CA HIS A 140 -0.31 -13.66 21.63
C HIS A 140 -0.71 -12.69 20.50
N SER A 141 0.26 -11.99 19.91
CA SER A 141 0.06 -11.24 18.65
C SER A 141 -0.27 -12.16 17.48
N TYR A 142 0.22 -13.41 17.51
CA TYR A 142 0.16 -14.38 16.42
C TYR A 142 0.80 -13.89 15.10
N SER A 143 1.85 -13.08 15.23
CA SER A 143 2.74 -12.63 14.15
C SER A 143 4.21 -12.96 14.55
N THR A 144 5.12 -12.01 14.45
CA THR A 144 6.53 -12.08 14.83
C THR A 144 6.74 -11.95 16.36
N ASP A 145 7.96 -12.18 16.82
CA ASP A 145 8.36 -11.98 18.23
C ASP A 145 8.24 -10.51 18.68
N TYR A 146 8.37 -9.57 17.72
CA TYR A 146 8.16 -8.14 17.93
C TYR A 146 6.94 -7.70 17.10
N PRO A 147 5.74 -7.56 17.70
CA PRO A 147 4.50 -7.44 16.96
C PRO A 147 4.50 -6.23 16.01
N SER A 148 3.88 -6.37 14.85
CA SER A 148 3.52 -5.24 14.00
C SER A 148 2.68 -4.23 14.79
N LEU A 149 3.02 -2.94 14.68
CA LEU A 149 2.42 -1.87 15.48
C LEU A 149 1.62 -0.93 14.60
N LEU A 150 0.38 -0.64 14.96
CA LEU A 150 -0.32 0.52 14.43
C LEU A 150 0.04 1.76 15.22
N LEU A 151 0.34 2.83 14.52
CA LEU A 151 0.76 4.11 15.10
C LEU A 151 -0.23 5.21 14.74
N LYS A 152 -0.56 6.01 15.75
CA LYS A 152 -1.35 7.23 15.57
C LYS A 152 -0.42 8.43 15.46
N ILE A 153 -0.41 9.08 14.31
CA ILE A 153 0.31 10.34 14.10
C ILE A 153 -0.71 11.47 14.12
N ILE A 154 -0.55 12.41 15.05
CA ILE A 154 -1.30 13.67 15.04
C ILE A 154 -0.54 14.69 14.19
N VAL A 155 -1.28 15.38 13.33
CA VAL A 155 -0.79 16.50 12.54
C VAL A 155 -1.61 17.75 12.83
N ASP A 156 -0.98 18.92 12.70
CA ASP A 156 -1.71 20.18 12.73
C ASP A 156 -2.40 20.45 11.38
N LYS A 157 -3.38 21.37 11.38
CA LYS A 157 -4.14 21.70 10.17
C LYS A 157 -3.27 22.24 9.04
N ALA A 158 -2.16 22.90 9.37
CA ALA A 158 -1.23 23.44 8.38
C ALA A 158 -0.29 22.38 7.79
N LEU A 159 -0.27 21.15 8.33
CA LEU A 159 0.72 20.13 8.02
C LEU A 159 2.14 20.72 8.13
N SER A 160 2.43 21.26 9.31
CA SER A 160 3.73 21.80 9.70
C SER A 160 4.39 20.99 10.82
N GLN A 161 3.60 20.15 11.51
CA GLN A 161 4.07 19.27 12.58
C GLN A 161 3.41 17.89 12.45
N ALA A 162 4.17 16.86 12.82
CA ALA A 162 3.71 15.49 12.93
C ALA A 162 4.28 14.85 14.21
N GLN A 163 3.43 14.18 14.97
CA GLN A 163 3.84 13.51 16.20
C GLN A 163 3.12 12.18 16.39
N ILE A 164 3.88 11.11 16.63
CA ILE A 164 3.36 9.83 17.09
C ILE A 164 2.90 10.00 18.53
N VAL A 165 1.60 9.84 18.78
CA VAL A 165 0.99 10.05 20.10
C VAL A 165 0.41 8.79 20.72
N ALA A 166 0.18 7.75 19.92
CA ALA A 166 -0.28 6.45 20.40
C ALA A 166 0.29 5.32 19.54
N VAL A 167 0.41 4.15 20.17
CA VAL A 167 0.91 2.92 19.57
C VAL A 167 0.08 1.76 20.11
N ARG A 168 -0.32 0.85 19.22
CA ARG A 168 -1.01 -0.39 19.62
C ARG A 168 -0.52 -1.57 18.78
N PRO A 169 -0.17 -2.71 19.38
CA PRO A 169 0.22 -3.89 18.63
C PRO A 169 -1.00 -4.54 17.96
N ILE A 170 -0.80 -5.16 16.81
CA ILE A 170 -1.83 -5.91 16.10
C ILE A 170 -1.89 -7.35 16.65
N GLN A 171 -3.10 -7.87 16.83
CA GLN A 171 -3.35 -9.29 17.09
C GLN A 171 -4.09 -9.91 15.90
N PHE A 172 -3.42 -10.84 15.24
CA PHE A 172 -3.95 -11.59 14.11
C PHE A 172 -4.75 -12.81 14.59
N PRO A 173 -5.70 -13.33 13.79
CA PRO A 173 -6.30 -14.62 14.09
C PRO A 173 -5.22 -15.70 13.92
N LYS A 174 -5.07 -16.59 14.92
CA LYS A 174 -4.09 -17.70 14.87
C LYS A 174 -4.20 -18.55 13.59
N SER A 175 -5.40 -18.68 13.03
CA SER A 175 -5.65 -19.40 11.78
C SER A 175 -5.03 -18.76 10.54
N ALA A 176 -4.74 -17.46 10.56
CA ALA A 176 -4.07 -16.77 9.46
C ALA A 176 -2.62 -17.21 9.29
N LYS A 177 -1.99 -17.75 10.34
CA LYS A 177 -0.59 -18.20 10.32
C LYS A 177 0.34 -17.14 9.69
N VAL A 178 0.18 -15.89 10.16
CA VAL A 178 1.12 -14.81 9.85
C VAL A 178 2.51 -15.29 10.27
N GLY A 179 3.44 -15.24 9.32
CA GLY A 179 4.79 -15.78 9.50
C GLY A 179 5.63 -14.94 10.46
N ASN A 180 6.89 -15.35 10.59
CA ASN A 180 7.93 -14.52 11.22
C ASN A 180 9.08 -14.37 10.24
N PHE A 181 8.77 -13.79 9.08
CA PHE A 181 9.70 -13.58 7.99
C PHE A 181 9.94 -12.08 7.83
N PRO A 182 11.14 -11.66 7.42
CA PRO A 182 11.41 -10.28 7.03
C PRO A 182 10.67 -9.96 5.73
N ASN A 183 10.05 -8.78 5.62
CA ASN A 183 9.41 -8.29 4.40
C ASN A 183 8.22 -9.17 3.96
N ASP A 184 7.36 -9.51 4.92
CA ASP A 184 6.14 -10.31 4.74
C ASP A 184 4.98 -9.79 5.63
N GLY A 185 5.08 -8.55 6.10
CA GLY A 185 4.17 -7.94 7.07
C GLY A 185 3.02 -7.15 6.44
N ILE A 186 2.56 -6.13 7.17
CA ILE A 186 1.45 -5.28 6.70
C ILE A 186 2.02 -4.13 5.89
N GLU A 187 1.70 -4.07 4.61
CA GLU A 187 2.16 -3.02 3.68
C GLU A 187 1.02 -2.10 3.21
N GLY A 188 -0.23 -2.60 3.25
CA GLY A 188 -1.39 -1.83 2.84
C GLY A 188 -2.28 -1.41 4.01
N LEU A 189 -2.69 -0.14 4.05
CA LEU A 189 -3.70 0.38 4.97
C LEU A 189 -4.76 1.20 4.24
N ALA A 190 -6.03 0.86 4.47
CA ALA A 190 -7.15 1.66 3.95
C ALA A 190 -8.21 1.88 5.03
N PHE A 191 -8.80 3.08 5.03
CA PHE A 191 -9.90 3.44 5.92
C PHE A 191 -11.16 3.68 5.08
N ASP A 192 -12.25 2.97 5.34
CA ASP A 192 -13.51 3.14 4.59
C ASP A 192 -14.49 4.16 5.23
N ASN A 193 -15.57 4.47 4.52
CA ASN A 193 -16.60 5.39 5.03
C ASN A 193 -17.48 4.78 6.14
N ASN A 194 -17.39 3.46 6.38
CA ASN A 194 -18.12 2.75 7.43
C ASN A 194 -17.30 2.55 8.71
N ARG A 195 -16.11 3.17 8.77
CA ARG A 195 -15.17 3.11 9.90
C ARG A 195 -14.57 1.72 10.10
N ASN A 196 -14.16 1.08 9.02
CA ASN A 196 -13.29 -0.08 9.06
C ASN A 196 -11.89 0.34 8.64
N LEU A 197 -10.91 -0.06 9.44
CA LEU A 197 -9.51 -0.06 9.05
C LEU A 197 -9.19 -1.42 8.43
N TYR A 198 -8.70 -1.41 7.20
CA TYR A 198 -8.22 -2.58 6.48
C TYR A 198 -6.70 -2.63 6.51
N LEU A 199 -6.17 -3.84 6.68
CA LEU A 199 -4.73 -4.10 6.74
C LEU A 199 -4.40 -5.21 5.74
N ALA A 200 -3.61 -4.92 4.72
CA ALA A 200 -3.15 -5.91 3.77
C ALA A 200 -1.80 -6.49 4.22
N LEU A 201 -1.79 -7.80 4.41
CA LEU A 201 -0.59 -8.60 4.61
C LEU A 201 -0.04 -9.02 3.26
N GLU A 202 1.25 -8.81 3.03
CA GLU A 202 1.92 -9.28 1.81
C GLU A 202 1.72 -10.77 1.63
N GLN A 203 2.10 -11.56 2.64
CA GLN A 203 1.88 -12.98 2.61
C GLN A 203 1.89 -13.65 3.99
N ASN A 204 1.13 -14.74 4.10
CA ASN A 204 1.20 -15.64 5.24
C ASN A 204 2.25 -16.74 5.02
N SER A 205 2.38 -17.66 5.98
CA SER A 205 3.30 -18.83 5.88
C SER A 205 3.02 -19.82 4.74
N ALA A 206 1.98 -19.60 3.94
CA ALA A 206 1.68 -20.33 2.72
C ALA A 206 1.83 -19.47 1.45
N ASN A 207 2.55 -18.35 1.53
CA ASN A 207 2.78 -17.38 0.46
C ASN A 207 1.49 -16.78 -0.11
N ALA A 208 0.46 -16.65 0.72
CA ALA A 208 -0.84 -16.09 0.30
C ALA A 208 -1.08 -14.73 0.94
N PRO A 209 -1.36 -13.66 0.16
CA PRO A 209 -1.80 -12.38 0.69
C PRO A 209 -3.11 -12.52 1.44
N MET A 210 -3.29 -11.64 2.43
CA MET A 210 -4.52 -11.58 3.22
C MET A 210 -4.91 -10.12 3.45
N ILE A 211 -6.21 -9.84 3.46
CA ILE A 211 -6.72 -8.54 3.90
C ILE A 211 -7.49 -8.76 5.19
N PHE A 212 -7.04 -8.12 6.25
CA PHE A 212 -7.72 -8.08 7.52
C PHE A 212 -8.55 -6.81 7.67
N SER A 213 -9.47 -6.83 8.63
CA SER A 213 -10.27 -5.66 9.01
C SER A 213 -10.42 -5.56 10.53
N SER A 214 -10.50 -4.32 11.00
CA SER A 214 -10.84 -3.98 12.38
C SER A 214 -11.82 -2.79 12.40
N PRO A 215 -12.92 -2.85 13.18
CA PRO A 215 -13.79 -1.71 13.41
C PRO A 215 -13.02 -0.56 14.07
N TYR A 216 -13.26 0.66 13.61
CA TYR A 216 -12.58 1.87 14.07
C TYR A 216 -13.57 2.82 14.75
N GLY A 217 -13.49 2.88 16.08
CA GLY A 217 -14.33 3.73 16.93
C GLY A 217 -13.58 4.88 17.59
N ALA A 218 -14.30 5.75 18.30
CA ALA A 218 -13.69 6.84 19.07
C ALA A 218 -12.80 6.34 20.23
N ASP A 219 -12.98 5.09 20.63
CA ASP A 219 -12.23 4.36 21.64
C ASP A 219 -11.04 3.57 21.07
N PHE A 220 -10.84 3.56 19.74
CA PHE A 220 -9.79 2.78 19.08
C PHE A 220 -8.38 3.05 19.61
N TRP A 221 -8.11 4.23 20.17
CA TRP A 221 -6.79 4.57 20.74
C TRP A 221 -6.79 4.73 22.26
N GLN A 222 -7.88 4.35 22.94
CA GLN A 222 -8.02 4.56 24.39
C GLN A 222 -7.43 3.42 25.25
N ASP A 223 -6.96 2.35 24.62
CA ASP A 223 -6.33 1.20 25.29
C ASP A 223 -4.98 0.88 24.62
N GLU A 224 -4.04 0.36 25.40
CA GLU A 224 -2.73 -0.13 24.98
C GLU A 224 -2.73 -1.65 24.71
N SER A 225 -3.88 -2.32 24.87
CA SER A 225 -4.05 -3.71 24.44
C SER A 225 -4.01 -3.85 22.92
N PHE A 226 -4.04 -5.09 22.44
CA PHE A 226 -4.03 -5.40 21.02
C PHE A 226 -5.19 -4.78 20.25
N ILE A 227 -4.91 -4.37 19.02
CA ILE A 227 -5.92 -4.23 17.98
C ILE A 227 -6.14 -5.62 17.39
N ALA A 228 -7.24 -6.26 17.78
CA ALA A 228 -7.64 -7.51 17.16
C ALA A 228 -8.14 -7.25 15.73
N VAL A 229 -7.61 -8.01 14.79
CA VAL A 229 -8.05 -7.97 13.39
C VAL A 229 -8.70 -9.30 13.02
N THR A 230 -9.59 -9.25 12.04
CA THR A 230 -10.28 -10.43 11.50
C THR A 230 -10.04 -10.53 10.02
N ASP A 231 -9.96 -11.74 9.47
CA ASP A 231 -9.92 -11.94 8.02
C ASP A 231 -11.16 -11.28 7.41
N ALA A 232 -10.95 -10.32 6.50
CA ALA A 232 -12.03 -9.61 5.84
C ALA A 232 -12.85 -10.55 4.94
N GLY A 233 -12.32 -11.72 4.57
CA GLY A 233 -12.99 -12.74 3.77
C GLY A 233 -13.44 -12.20 2.43
N LEU A 234 -12.59 -11.37 1.81
CA LEU A 234 -12.82 -10.76 0.50
C LEU A 234 -12.44 -11.76 -0.61
N HIS A 235 -13.05 -11.62 -1.78
CA HIS A 235 -12.65 -12.40 -2.96
C HIS A 235 -11.41 -11.77 -3.59
N LEU A 236 -10.23 -12.25 -3.20
CA LEU A 236 -8.98 -11.91 -3.88
C LEU A 236 -8.87 -12.63 -5.23
N PRO A 237 -8.05 -12.15 -6.18
CA PRO A 237 -7.78 -12.87 -7.41
C PRO A 237 -7.26 -14.29 -7.17
N ASN A 238 -7.47 -15.18 -8.15
CA ASN A 238 -6.85 -16.51 -8.12
C ASN A 238 -5.35 -16.35 -8.34
N ILE A 239 -4.62 -16.32 -7.24
CA ILE A 239 -3.18 -16.43 -7.19
C ILE A 239 -2.78 -17.89 -7.42
N ASP A 240 -1.71 -18.11 -8.18
CA ASP A 240 -1.10 -19.44 -8.22
C ASP A 240 -0.18 -19.62 -6.99
N ASN A 241 0.77 -20.56 -7.03
CA ASN A 241 1.66 -20.79 -5.89
C ASN A 241 2.92 -19.90 -5.94
N GLN A 242 2.94 -18.86 -6.78
CA GLN A 242 3.99 -17.84 -6.81
C GLN A 242 3.69 -16.72 -5.80
N ASP A 243 4.69 -15.86 -5.58
CA ASP A 243 4.62 -14.78 -4.60
C ASP A 243 3.93 -13.55 -5.19
N HIS A 244 2.73 -13.25 -4.69
CA HIS A 244 1.85 -12.16 -5.16
C HIS A 244 1.52 -11.19 -4.01
N PRO A 245 2.53 -10.50 -3.44
CA PRO A 245 2.34 -9.66 -2.26
C PRO A 245 1.43 -8.47 -2.56
N ILE A 246 0.57 -8.11 -1.61
CA ILE A 246 -0.17 -6.84 -1.63
C ILE A 246 0.63 -5.81 -0.84
N ASN A 247 1.13 -4.81 -1.57
CA ASN A 247 2.05 -3.79 -1.05
C ASN A 247 1.36 -2.46 -0.77
N ALA A 248 0.22 -2.20 -1.42
CA ALA A 248 -0.52 -0.97 -1.22
C ALA A 248 -2.02 -1.24 -1.15
N LEU A 249 -2.74 -0.44 -0.38
CA LEU A 249 -4.19 -0.49 -0.27
C LEU A 249 -4.77 0.92 -0.13
N ASP A 250 -5.82 1.25 -0.88
CA ASP A 250 -6.65 2.42 -0.60
C ASP A 250 -8.14 2.13 -0.86
N PHE A 251 -9.00 2.95 -0.29
CA PHE A 251 -10.45 2.83 -0.39
C PHE A 251 -11.00 3.68 -1.53
N LEU A 252 -11.75 3.01 -2.43
CA LEU A 252 -12.55 3.65 -3.46
C LEU A 252 -14.04 3.61 -3.07
N PRO A 253 -14.67 4.75 -2.77
CA PRO A 253 -16.13 4.80 -2.56
C PRO A 253 -16.88 4.38 -3.82
N SER A 254 -18.04 3.73 -3.63
CA SER A 254 -18.93 3.35 -4.73
C SER A 254 -20.06 4.35 -4.86
N ASP A 255 -20.38 4.75 -6.09
CA ASP A 255 -21.56 5.57 -6.40
C ASP A 255 -22.87 4.76 -6.36
N LYS A 256 -22.78 3.42 -6.24
CA LYS A 256 -23.96 2.55 -6.16
C LYS A 256 -24.63 2.70 -4.78
N PRO A 257 -25.94 2.99 -4.71
CA PRO A 257 -26.65 3.07 -3.43
C PRO A 257 -26.44 1.82 -2.58
N ASN A 258 -26.12 2.01 -1.30
CA ASN A 258 -25.88 0.96 -0.30
C ASN A 258 -24.71 0.01 -0.58
N HIS A 259 -23.83 0.32 -1.54
CA HIS A 259 -22.61 -0.45 -1.77
C HIS A 259 -21.50 0.04 -0.82
N PRO A 260 -20.82 -0.83 -0.07
CA PRO A 260 -19.80 -0.44 0.91
C PRO A 260 -18.57 0.22 0.28
N GLY A 261 -18.29 -0.09 -0.98
CA GLY A 261 -17.19 0.48 -1.76
C GLY A 261 -16.29 -0.62 -2.31
N TYR A 262 -15.08 -0.25 -2.69
CA TYR A 262 -14.05 -1.15 -3.19
C TYR A 262 -12.74 -0.87 -2.48
N LEU A 263 -11.90 -1.88 -2.36
CA LEU A 263 -10.49 -1.68 -2.09
C LEU A 263 -9.73 -1.75 -3.40
N ILE A 264 -8.78 -0.84 -3.56
CA ILE A 264 -7.81 -0.87 -4.66
C ILE A 264 -6.48 -1.31 -4.05
N ALA A 265 -5.97 -2.43 -4.51
CA ALA A 265 -4.73 -3.02 -4.01
C ALA A 265 -3.67 -3.05 -5.11
N MET A 266 -2.41 -2.80 -4.74
CA MET A 266 -1.27 -2.95 -5.64
C MET A 266 -0.58 -4.28 -5.35
N ALA A 267 -0.56 -5.18 -6.32
CA ALA A 267 0.20 -6.42 -6.27
C ALA A 267 1.57 -6.20 -6.93
N ARG A 268 2.60 -5.96 -6.10
CA ARG A 268 3.88 -5.37 -6.51
C ARG A 268 4.62 -6.22 -7.55
N ASN A 269 4.78 -7.51 -7.28
CA ASN A 269 5.58 -8.40 -8.13
C ASN A 269 4.92 -8.68 -9.48
N ASP A 270 3.61 -8.43 -9.59
CA ASP A 270 2.82 -8.69 -10.78
C ASP A 270 2.65 -7.46 -11.67
N ASP A 271 3.04 -6.27 -11.19
CA ASP A 271 2.63 -4.98 -11.77
C ASP A 271 1.10 -4.92 -12.02
N GLN A 272 0.32 -5.39 -11.04
CA GLN A 272 -1.14 -5.47 -11.15
C GLN A 272 -1.87 -4.56 -10.17
N LEU A 273 -2.95 -3.95 -10.66
CA LEU A 273 -3.98 -3.33 -9.84
C LEU A 273 -5.13 -4.30 -9.62
N TRP A 274 -5.47 -4.54 -8.36
CA TRP A 274 -6.60 -5.39 -7.97
C TRP A 274 -7.74 -4.52 -7.43
N ILE A 275 -8.93 -4.70 -8.00
CA ILE A 275 -10.15 -4.01 -7.58
C ILE A 275 -11.03 -5.03 -6.86
N ILE A 276 -11.17 -4.86 -5.55
CA ILE A 276 -11.76 -5.85 -4.65
C ILE A 276 -13.09 -5.31 -4.12
N ASP A 277 -14.17 -6.04 -4.38
CA ASP A 277 -15.52 -5.67 -3.96
C ASP A 277 -15.74 -5.93 -2.47
N LEU A 278 -15.91 -4.86 -1.68
CA LEU A 278 -16.21 -4.95 -0.25
C LEU A 278 -17.60 -5.58 0.03
N ALA A 279 -18.51 -5.56 -0.95
CA ALA A 279 -19.80 -6.23 -0.83
C ALA A 279 -19.69 -7.75 -1.03
N LYS A 280 -18.55 -8.23 -1.55
CA LYS A 280 -18.29 -9.64 -1.88
C LYS A 280 -19.28 -10.22 -2.89
N GLN A 281 -19.86 -9.37 -3.73
CA GLN A 281 -20.86 -9.76 -4.73
C GLN A 281 -20.20 -10.06 -6.08
N ALA A 282 -19.08 -9.40 -6.37
CA ALA A 282 -18.27 -9.64 -7.55
C ALA A 282 -16.94 -10.34 -7.21
N PRO A 283 -16.34 -11.11 -8.15
CA PRO A 283 -14.93 -11.47 -8.06
C PRO A 283 -14.06 -10.21 -8.20
N ALA A 284 -12.82 -10.26 -7.69
CA ALA A 284 -11.86 -9.19 -7.94
C ALA A 284 -11.59 -9.03 -9.44
N VAL A 285 -11.40 -7.77 -9.85
CA VAL A 285 -10.88 -7.43 -11.19
C VAL A 285 -9.38 -7.20 -11.09
N VAL A 286 -8.65 -7.76 -12.07
CA VAL A 286 -7.21 -7.60 -12.21
C VAL A 286 -6.93 -6.78 -13.45
N GLN A 287 -6.15 -5.71 -13.30
CA GLN A 287 -5.64 -4.88 -14.38
C GLN A 287 -4.11 -4.94 -14.40
N ASN A 288 -3.54 -5.44 -15.49
CA ASN A 288 -2.08 -5.40 -15.71
C ASN A 288 -1.64 -3.98 -16.05
N ILE A 289 -0.52 -3.53 -15.49
CA ILE A 289 0.06 -2.21 -15.71
C ILE A 289 1.45 -2.36 -16.30
N GLY A 290 1.74 -1.60 -17.35
CA GLY A 290 3.11 -1.40 -17.84
C GLY A 290 3.60 -0.04 -17.36
N PHE A 291 4.63 -0.02 -16.52
CA PHE A 291 5.17 1.24 -15.98
C PHE A 291 6.30 1.78 -16.85
N TYR A 292 6.30 3.10 -17.05
CA TYR A 292 7.27 3.78 -17.92
C TYR A 292 7.83 5.05 -17.27
N ALA A 293 9.14 5.23 -17.32
CA ALA A 293 9.79 6.49 -16.97
C ALA A 293 9.91 7.38 -18.20
N ALA A 294 9.48 8.64 -18.10
CA ALA A 294 9.66 9.61 -19.18
C ALA A 294 11.13 9.97 -19.36
N THR A 295 11.57 10.11 -20.62
CA THR A 295 12.91 10.63 -20.94
C THR A 295 12.82 12.14 -21.25
N PRO A 296 13.91 12.90 -21.05
CA PRO A 296 13.92 14.32 -21.41
C PRO A 296 13.59 14.52 -22.89
N ALA A 297 12.80 15.53 -23.23
CA ALA A 297 12.40 15.81 -24.63
C ALA A 297 13.59 16.08 -25.57
N THR A 298 14.75 16.45 -25.03
CA THR A 298 16.00 16.68 -25.76
C THR A 298 16.88 15.43 -25.91
N SER A 299 16.47 14.31 -25.31
CA SER A 299 17.22 13.05 -25.32
C SER A 299 17.22 12.41 -26.71
N GLN A 300 18.25 11.59 -26.98
CA GLN A 300 18.29 10.71 -28.17
C GLN A 300 17.60 9.36 -27.93
N CYS A 301 17.15 9.10 -26.70
CA CYS A 301 16.37 7.92 -26.33
C CYS A 301 14.91 8.01 -26.84
N PRO A 302 14.18 6.88 -26.88
CA PRO A 302 12.72 6.91 -26.97
C PRO A 302 12.12 7.79 -25.86
N SER A 303 10.95 8.39 -26.10
CA SER A 303 10.29 9.32 -25.15
C SER A 303 9.98 8.70 -23.78
N TYR A 304 9.98 7.38 -23.71
CA TYR A 304 9.72 6.60 -22.51
C TYR A 304 10.60 5.35 -22.49
N GLU A 305 11.06 4.95 -21.31
CA GLU A 305 11.66 3.62 -21.10
C GLU A 305 10.76 2.79 -20.20
N ARG A 306 10.51 1.53 -20.58
CA ARG A 306 9.69 0.61 -19.79
C ARG A 306 10.49 0.18 -18.57
N MET A 307 9.89 0.26 -17.39
CA MET A 307 10.51 -0.25 -16.17
C MET A 307 10.43 -1.78 -16.15
N SER A 308 11.54 -2.40 -15.77
CA SER A 308 11.64 -3.85 -15.54
C SER A 308 11.42 -4.20 -14.07
N GLN A 309 11.65 -3.24 -13.18
CA GLN A 309 11.55 -3.35 -11.73
C GLN A 309 10.86 -2.09 -11.21
N THR A 310 9.53 -2.07 -11.26
CA THR A 310 8.76 -0.93 -10.74
C THR A 310 8.85 -0.89 -9.24
N ALA A 311 8.53 -2.01 -8.58
CA ALA A 311 8.34 -2.12 -7.13
C ALA A 311 7.33 -1.08 -6.61
N ALA A 312 6.09 -1.13 -7.11
CA ALA A 312 5.03 -0.23 -6.66
C ALA A 312 4.60 -0.55 -5.21
N GLU A 313 4.67 0.45 -4.31
CA GLU A 313 4.42 0.29 -2.86
C GLU A 313 3.32 1.21 -2.33
N GLY A 314 3.07 2.37 -2.94
CA GLY A 314 2.06 3.30 -2.44
C GLY A 314 0.92 3.52 -3.43
N ILE A 315 -0.31 3.60 -2.93
CA ILE A 315 -1.50 3.89 -3.73
C ILE A 315 -2.40 4.92 -3.05
N ALA A 316 -2.99 5.82 -3.83
CA ALA A 316 -3.99 6.77 -3.33
C ALA A 316 -5.07 7.06 -4.37
N VAL A 317 -6.31 7.23 -3.93
CA VAL A 317 -7.48 7.49 -4.78
C VAL A 317 -7.95 8.94 -4.63
N LYS A 318 -8.12 9.63 -5.77
CA LYS A 318 -8.70 10.98 -5.85
C LYS A 318 -9.81 11.05 -6.89
N GLY A 319 -11.06 10.96 -6.45
CA GLY A 319 -12.20 10.95 -7.36
C GLY A 319 -12.07 9.79 -8.35
N ASN A 320 -11.94 10.09 -9.65
CA ASN A 320 -11.79 9.07 -10.70
C ASN A 320 -10.32 8.76 -11.06
N GLN A 321 -9.36 9.10 -10.21
CA GLN A 321 -7.93 8.85 -10.45
C GLN A 321 -7.33 7.98 -9.36
N VAL A 322 -6.42 7.10 -9.79
CA VAL A 322 -5.53 6.33 -8.93
C VAL A 322 -4.13 6.88 -9.12
N PHE A 323 -3.47 7.19 -8.02
CA PHE A 323 -2.05 7.53 -7.95
C PHE A 323 -1.29 6.33 -7.41
N ILE A 324 -0.16 6.03 -8.02
CA ILE A 324 0.74 4.95 -7.60
C ILE A 324 2.13 5.55 -7.45
N VAL A 325 2.82 5.26 -6.36
CA VAL A 325 4.23 5.60 -6.19
C VAL A 325 5.02 4.31 -6.04
N ASN A 326 6.20 4.27 -6.63
CA ASN A 326 7.08 3.14 -6.45
C ASN A 326 8.08 3.36 -5.32
N ASP A 327 8.57 2.24 -4.79
CA ASP A 327 9.74 2.15 -3.95
C ASP A 327 10.96 1.72 -4.77
N PRO A 328 11.94 2.61 -4.95
CA PRO A 328 13.21 2.32 -5.59
C PRO A 328 14.03 1.22 -4.90
N TRP A 329 13.71 -0.05 -5.13
CA TRP A 329 14.44 -1.17 -4.52
C TRP A 329 15.94 -1.10 -4.86
N GLN A 330 16.74 -0.69 -3.88
CA GLN A 330 18.14 -0.27 -4.09
C GLN A 330 18.99 -1.29 -4.85
N ARG A 331 18.69 -2.58 -4.67
CA ARG A 331 19.41 -3.68 -5.30
C ARG A 331 19.21 -3.75 -6.82
N HIS A 332 18.03 -3.40 -7.30
CA HIS A 332 17.61 -3.66 -8.68
C HIS A 332 17.11 -2.41 -9.42
N TYR A 333 16.95 -1.27 -8.74
CA TYR A 333 16.37 -0.09 -9.38
C TYR A 333 17.20 0.44 -10.55
N ALA A 334 18.52 0.28 -10.50
CA ALA A 334 19.42 0.64 -11.61
C ALA A 334 19.26 -0.27 -12.85
N ASP A 335 18.66 -1.46 -12.71
CA ASP A 335 18.38 -2.36 -13.83
C ASP A 335 17.30 -1.78 -14.78
N ASN A 336 16.59 -0.73 -14.34
CA ASN A 336 15.65 0.02 -15.18
C ASN A 336 16.33 0.96 -16.18
N ILE A 337 17.63 1.25 -16.04
CA ILE A 337 18.34 2.22 -16.90
C ILE A 337 18.49 1.64 -18.31
N GLN A 338 17.70 2.16 -19.25
CA GLN A 338 17.85 1.91 -20.69
C GLN A 338 18.32 3.18 -21.40
N CYS A 339 17.89 4.34 -20.90
CA CYS A 339 18.32 5.66 -21.34
C CYS A 339 19.39 6.24 -20.41
N PRO A 340 20.61 6.53 -20.90
CA PRO A 340 21.66 7.15 -20.09
C PRO A 340 21.25 8.46 -19.41
N GLU A 341 20.34 9.22 -20.02
CA GLU A 341 19.85 10.51 -19.51
C GLU A 341 19.00 10.36 -18.24
N ASN A 342 18.39 9.20 -17.99
CA ASN A 342 17.67 8.91 -16.76
C ASN A 342 18.55 8.22 -15.69
N ALA A 343 19.78 7.84 -16.02
CA ALA A 343 20.68 7.15 -15.10
C ALA A 343 20.88 7.91 -13.78
N ILE A 344 20.90 9.24 -13.80
CA ILE A 344 21.03 10.04 -12.58
C ILE A 344 19.83 9.86 -11.63
N ASN A 345 18.62 9.73 -12.15
CA ASN A 345 17.41 9.59 -11.33
C ASN A 345 17.34 8.20 -10.69
N PHE A 346 17.63 7.15 -11.48
CA PHE A 346 17.67 5.78 -10.96
C PHE A 346 18.79 5.59 -9.93
N ASN A 347 20.00 6.12 -10.17
CA ASN A 347 21.10 6.00 -9.21
C ASN A 347 20.91 6.88 -7.95
N ARG A 348 19.98 7.83 -7.98
CA ARG A 348 19.53 8.58 -6.80
C ARG A 348 18.39 7.90 -6.06
N PHE A 349 17.93 6.75 -6.55
CA PHE A 349 16.75 6.07 -6.03
C PHE A 349 15.56 7.04 -5.94
N SER A 350 15.40 7.88 -6.97
CA SER A 350 14.27 8.80 -7.05
C SER A 350 13.01 8.02 -7.43
N PRO A 351 11.91 8.11 -6.68
CA PRO A 351 10.65 7.48 -7.06
C PRO A 351 9.95 8.24 -8.19
N LEU A 352 9.03 7.54 -8.85
CA LEU A 352 8.08 8.08 -9.81
C LEU A 352 6.67 8.04 -9.21
N LEU A 353 5.91 9.10 -9.47
CA LEU A 353 4.47 9.15 -9.28
C LEU A 353 3.78 8.84 -10.61
N PHE A 354 3.02 7.76 -10.62
CA PHE A 354 2.17 7.35 -11.73
C PHE A 354 0.73 7.77 -11.44
N SER A 355 -0.03 8.00 -12.51
CA SER A 355 -1.47 8.25 -12.38
C SER A 355 -2.24 7.59 -13.52
N LEU A 356 -3.39 7.03 -13.21
CA LEU A 356 -4.31 6.47 -14.19
C LEU A 356 -5.76 6.82 -13.85
N GLN A 357 -6.61 6.85 -14.88
CA GLN A 357 -8.05 7.00 -14.69
C GLN A 357 -8.65 5.67 -14.28
N ILE A 358 -9.59 5.72 -13.34
CA ILE A 358 -10.43 4.58 -13.00
C ILE A 358 -11.26 4.20 -14.21
N ASN A 359 -11.21 2.92 -14.57
CA ASN A 359 -11.97 2.38 -15.69
C ASN A 359 -13.36 1.90 -15.19
N PRO A 360 -14.47 2.49 -15.67
CA PRO A 360 -15.81 2.08 -15.27
C PRO A 360 -16.11 0.59 -15.53
N GLN A 361 -15.42 -0.04 -16.49
CA GLN A 361 -15.57 -1.46 -16.80
C GLN A 361 -15.18 -2.38 -15.62
N TRP A 362 -14.33 -1.90 -14.69
CA TRP A 362 -13.96 -2.66 -13.50
C TRP A 362 -15.17 -2.97 -12.58
N PHE A 363 -16.28 -2.25 -12.72
CA PHE A 363 -17.44 -2.37 -11.83
C PHE A 363 -18.68 -2.99 -12.47
N ILE A 364 -18.56 -3.46 -13.72
CA ILE A 364 -19.66 -4.05 -14.48
C ILE A 364 -19.63 -5.58 -14.30
N PRO A 365 -20.74 -6.23 -13.88
CA PRO A 365 -20.82 -7.68 -13.80
C PRO A 365 -20.52 -8.32 -15.16
N GLN A 366 -19.56 -9.23 -15.24
CA GLN A 366 -19.08 -9.78 -16.52
C GLN A 366 -20.14 -10.50 -17.36
N LYS A 367 -21.22 -11.00 -16.75
CA LYS A 367 -22.38 -11.53 -17.51
C LYS A 367 -22.97 -10.48 -18.46
N ALA A 368 -23.01 -9.21 -18.04
CA ALA A 368 -23.50 -8.11 -18.85
C ALA A 368 -22.50 -7.68 -19.94
N VAL A 369 -21.19 -7.83 -19.72
CA VAL A 369 -20.15 -7.48 -20.71
C VAL A 369 -20.21 -8.41 -21.92
N LYS A 370 -20.39 -9.72 -21.72
CA LYS A 370 -20.57 -10.69 -22.83
C LYS A 370 -21.86 -10.44 -23.62
N GLU A 371 -22.92 -9.98 -22.97
CA GLU A 371 -24.18 -9.63 -23.64
C GLU A 371 -24.05 -8.33 -24.46
N LEU A 372 -23.32 -7.33 -23.95
CA LEU A 372 -23.03 -6.08 -24.67
C LEU A 372 -22.14 -6.31 -25.89
N GLN A 373 -21.09 -7.14 -25.77
CA GLN A 373 -20.21 -7.47 -26.89
C GLN A 373 -20.95 -8.27 -28.00
N ASN A 374 -21.90 -9.13 -27.62
CA ASN A 374 -22.73 -9.87 -28.59
C ASN A 374 -23.86 -9.03 -29.21
N SER A 375 -24.23 -7.89 -28.60
CA SER A 375 -25.25 -6.98 -29.14
C SER A 375 -24.76 -6.09 -30.29
N HIS A 376 -23.45 -6.04 -30.53
CA HIS A 376 -22.83 -5.33 -31.66
C HIS A 376 -22.49 -6.23 -32.87
N ILE A 377 -22.90 -7.50 -32.83
CA ILE A 377 -22.68 -8.49 -33.92
C ILE A 377 -24.00 -8.87 -34.62
N ASN A 378 -25.14 -8.24 -34.26
CA ASN A 378 -26.43 -8.46 -34.94
C ASN A 378 -26.95 -7.20 -35.64
#